data_AF-A0A958PAE2-F1
#
_entry.id   AF-A0A958PAE2-F1
#
_cell.length_a   1.000
_cell.length_b   1.000
_cell.length_c   1.000
_cell.angle_alpha   90.00
_cell.angle_beta   90.00
_cell.angle_gamma   90.00
#
_symmetry.space_group_name_H-M   'P 1'
#
loop_
_entity.id
_entity.type
_entity.pdbx_description
1 polymer ?
#
loop_
_entity_poly.entity_id
_entity_poly.type
_entity_poly.pdbx_seq_one_letter_code
_entity_poly.pdbx_strand_id
1 'polypeptide(L)' 'MTRDQFNQQLGRTLWAIADDLRGSMNADDFRDYMLSFLFLRYLSSNYEEAAQKELGKDYPKLKEGEKQNPLSIW' A
#
# COMPACT_ATOMS: atom_id res chain seq x y z
N MET A 1 -19.76 12.25 15.29
CA MET A 1 -18.30 12.20 15.11
C MET A 1 -17.94 13.23 14.05
N THR A 2 -17.17 14.27 14.38
CA THR A 2 -16.82 15.32 13.40
C THR A 2 -15.67 14.85 12.50
N ARG A 3 -15.53 15.45 11.30
CA ARG A 3 -14.46 15.10 10.35
C ARG A 3 -13.06 15.24 10.97
N ASP A 4 -12.88 16.21 11.84
CA ASP A 4 -11.62 16.42 12.56
C ASP A 4 -11.35 15.30 13.57
N GLN A 5 -12.37 14.83 14.29
CA GLN A 5 -12.23 13.70 15.21
C GLN A 5 -11.83 12.42 14.47
N PHE A 6 -12.40 12.18 13.29
CA PHE A 6 -12.04 11.04 12.45
C PHE A 6 -10.58 11.13 11.97
N ASN A 7 -10.16 12.28 11.44
CA ASN A 7 -8.78 12.48 10.98
C ASN A 7 -7.76 12.32 12.11
N GLN A 8 -8.07 12.81 13.30
CA GLN A 8 -7.20 12.62 14.47
C GLN A 8 -7.11 11.15 14.88
N GLN A 9 -8.23 10.42 14.88
CA GLN A 9 -8.24 9.01 15.22
C GLN A 9 -7.47 8.18 14.19
N LEU A 10 -7.68 8.46 12.90
CA LEU A 10 -6.93 7.84 11.81
C LEU A 10 -5.43 8.13 11.92
N GLY A 11 -5.06 9.39 12.14
CA GLY A 11 -3.67 9.80 12.32
C GLY A 11 -3.00 9.07 13.50
N ARG A 12 -3.69 8.94 14.64
CA ARG A 12 -3.19 8.17 15.79
C ARG A 12 -2.97 6.71 15.45
N THR A 13 -3.92 6.06 14.76
CA THR A 13 -3.79 4.66 14.36
C THR A 13 -2.63 4.47 13.39
N LEU A 14 -2.50 5.33 12.38
CA LEU A 14 -1.39 5.26 11.42
C LEU A 14 -0.04 5.49 12.09
N TRP A 15 0.04 6.43 13.04
CA TRP A 15 1.25 6.69 13.80
C TRP A 15 1.67 5.49 14.65
N ALA A 16 0.71 4.82 15.31
CA ALA A 16 0.98 3.61 16.08
C ALA A 16 1.53 2.48 15.19
N ILE A 17 0.91 2.26 14.02
CA ILE A 17 1.39 1.24 13.06
C ILE A 17 2.80 1.56 12.57
N ALA A 18 3.08 2.83 12.28
CA ALA A 18 4.39 3.27 11.85
C ALA A 18 5.45 3.05 12.94
N ASP A 19 5.11 3.30 14.21
CA ASP A 19 6.01 3.07 15.34
C ASP A 19 6.32 1.58 15.54
N ASP A 20 5.29 0.73 15.49
CA ASP A 20 5.42 -0.73 15.55
C ASP A 20 6.31 -1.26 14.42
N LEU A 21 6.11 -0.77 13.18
CA LEU A 21 6.89 -1.18 12.01
C LEU A 21 8.34 -0.67 12.06
N ARG A 22 8.56 0.55 12.56
CA ARG A 22 9.89 1.15 12.71
C ARG A 22 10.73 0.40 13.72
N GLY A 23 10.14 -0.03 14.84
CA GLY A 23 10.83 -0.73 15.92
C GLY A 23 12.02 0.08 16.44
N SER A 24 13.21 -0.53 16.46
CA SER A 24 14.46 0.10 16.93
C SER A 24 15.18 0.95 15.88
N MET A 25 14.65 1.07 14.66
CA MET A 25 15.29 1.86 13.60
C MET A 25 15.15 3.37 13.86
N ASN A 26 16.13 4.15 13.41
CA ASN A 26 16.06 5.61 13.44
C ASN A 26 14.84 6.08 12.61
N ALA A 27 14.12 7.09 13.11
CA ALA A 27 12.97 7.67 12.44
C ALA A 27 13.30 8.26 11.07
N ASP A 28 14.49 8.85 10.91
CA ASP A 28 14.94 9.41 9.65
C ASP A 28 15.15 8.32 8.58
N ASP A 29 15.85 7.24 8.94
CA ASP A 29 16.09 6.10 8.04
C ASP A 29 14.77 5.40 7.68
N PHE A 30 13.89 5.19 8.67
CA PHE A 30 12.58 4.59 8.45
C PHE A 30 11.74 5.39 7.46
N ARG A 31 11.71 6.71 7.62
CA ARG A 31 10.99 7.60 6.71
C ARG A 31 11.50 7.43 5.28
N ASP A 32 12.80 7.42 5.07
CA ASP A 32 13.37 7.38 3.71
C ASP A 32 13.06 6.04 3.00
N TYR A 33 13.09 4.92 3.74
CA TYR A 33 12.62 3.62 3.22
C TYR A 33 11.11 3.61 2.96
N MET A 34 10.30 4.07 3.91
CA MET A 34 8.85 4.07 3.76
C MET A 34 8.39 4.96 2.60
N LEU A 35 9.04 6.11 2.39
CA LEU A 35 8.78 6.96 1.23
C LEU A 35 9.08 6.23 -0.08
N SER A 36 10.19 5.49 -0.15
CA SER A 36 10.53 4.68 -1.32
C SER A 36 9.48 3.60 -1.60
N PHE A 37 8.99 2.92 -0.56
CA PHE A 37 7.92 1.91 -0.70
C PHE A 37 6.57 2.52 -1.08
N LEU A 38 6.20 3.66 -0.51
CA LEU A 38 4.97 4.37 -0.85
C LEU A 38 5.02 4.88 -2.30
N PHE A 39 6.18 5.37 -2.74
CA PHE A 39 6.39 5.78 -4.11
C PHE A 39 6.27 4.59 -5.08
N LEU A 40 6.93 3.47 -4.76
CA LEU A 40 6.79 2.24 -5.54
C LEU A 40 5.32 1.79 -5.59
N ARG A 41 4.63 1.77 -4.45
CA ARG A 41 3.20 1.40 -4.37
C ARG A 41 2.34 2.31 -5.25
N TYR A 42 2.60 3.62 -5.24
CA TYR A 42 1.88 4.56 -6.08
C TYR A 42 2.10 4.28 -7.58
N LEU A 43 3.35 4.07 -8.01
CA LEU A 43 3.67 3.72 -9.39
C LEU A 43 3.05 2.37 -9.79
N SER A 44 3.11 1.37 -8.92
CA SER A 44 2.52 0.05 -9.15
C SER A 44 1.00 0.15 -9.33
N SER A 45 0.29 0.90 -8.49
CA SER A 45 -1.16 1.09 -8.66
C SER A 45 -1.49 1.75 -9.99
N ASN A 46 -0.76 2.80 -10.38
CA ASN A 46 -0.96 3.45 -11.68
C ASN A 46 -0.66 2.50 -12.86
N TYR A 47 0.37 1.66 -12.72
CA TYR A 47 0.69 0.65 -13.72
C TYR A 47 -0.38 -0.44 -13.81
N GLU A 48 -0.88 -0.94 -12.68
CA GLU A 48 -1.97 -1.92 -12.61
C GLU A 48 -3.24 -1.36 -13.28
N GLU A 49 -3.61 -0.11 -13.00
CA GLU A 49 -4.75 0.57 -13.64
C GLU A 49 -4.58 0.68 -15.16
N ALA A 50 -3.39 1.07 -15.62
CA ALA A 50 -3.07 1.14 -17.05
C ALA A 50 -3.12 -0.24 -17.71
N ALA A 51 -2.50 -1.25 -17.10
CA ALA A 51 -2.48 -2.62 -17.62
C ALA A 51 -3.90 -3.22 -17.69
N GLN A 52 -4.74 -2.98 -16.66
CA GLN A 52 -6.14 -3.41 -16.67
C GLN A 52 -6.93 -2.75 -17.79
N LYS A 53 -6.69 -1.46 -18.04
CA LYS A 53 -7.35 -0.72 -19.12
C LYS A 53 -6.97 -1.25 -20.50
N GLU A 54 -5.69 -1.49 -20.74
CA GLU A 54 -5.18 -1.92 -22.05
C GLU A 54 -5.49 -3.41 -22.34
N LEU A 55 -5.37 -4.30 -21.35
CA LEU A 55 -5.60 -5.73 -21.54
C LEU A 55 -7.07 -6.14 -21.42
N GLY A 56 -7.90 -5.36 -20.70
CA GLY A 56 -9.33 -5.58 -20.56
C GLY A 56 -9.68 -6.98 -20.06
N LYS A 57 -10.13 -7.86 -20.98
CA LYS A 57 -10.52 -9.25 -20.64
C LYS A 57 -9.33 -10.17 -20.42
N ASP A 58 -8.18 -9.85 -21.01
CA ASP A 58 -6.96 -10.65 -20.93
C ASP A 58 -6.14 -10.35 -19.66
N TYR A 59 -6.54 -9.32 -18.91
CA TYR A 59 -5.92 -9.03 -17.61
C TYR A 59 -6.20 -10.19 -16.62
N PRO A 60 -5.17 -10.78 -15.99
CA PRO A 60 -5.35 -11.91 -15.11
C PRO A 60 -6.18 -11.52 -13.89
N LYS A 61 -7.32 -12.20 -13.70
CA LYS A 61 -8.17 -12.02 -12.52
C LYS A 61 -7.85 -13.08 -11.49
N LEU A 62 -7.59 -12.63 -10.26
CA LEU A 62 -7.53 -13.51 -9.10
C LEU A 62 -8.88 -14.24 -8.95
N LYS A 63 -8.86 -15.57 -8.94
CA LYS A 63 -10.05 -16.37 -8.62
C LYS A 63 -10.32 -16.26 -7.12
N GLU A 64 -11.57 -15.98 -6.73
CA GLU A 64 -11.96 -15.97 -5.32
C GLU A 64 -11.61 -17.30 -4.66
N GLY A 65 -10.80 -17.26 -3.60
CA GLY A 65 -10.37 -18.43 -2.82
C GLY A 65 -8.96 -18.95 -3.11
N GLU A 66 -8.30 -18.51 -4.19
CA GLU A 66 -6.89 -18.82 -4.41
C GLU A 66 -5.99 -17.79 -3.73
N LYS A 67 -5.31 -18.19 -2.64
CA LYS A 67 -4.18 -17.43 -2.08
C LYS A 67 -2.96 -17.57 -3.00
N GLN A 68 -3.01 -16.97 -4.18
CA GLN A 68 -1.82 -16.82 -5.00
C GLN A 68 -0.95 -15.69 -4.45
N ASN A 69 0.37 -15.90 -4.47
CA ASN A 69 1.31 -14.82 -4.22
C ASN A 69 1.09 -13.77 -5.33
N PRO A 70 0.86 -12.49 -5.04
CA PRO A 70 0.70 -11.47 -6.08
C PRO A 70 1.85 -11.45 -7.10
N LEU A 71 3.05 -11.90 -6.71
CA LEU A 71 4.21 -12.05 -7.59
C LEU A 71 4.13 -13.23 -8.58
N SER A 72 3.21 -14.18 -8.41
CA SER A 72 3.08 -15.32 -9.34
C SER A 72 2.24 -15.02 -10.57
N ILE A 73 1.66 -13.81 -10.64
CA ILE A 73 0.78 -13.38 -11.73
C ILE A 73 1.58 -12.65 -12.83
N TRP A 74 2.82 -12.26 -12.54
CA TRP A 74 3.69 -11.45 -13.40
C TRP A 74 5.01 -12.14 -13.67
#